data_AF-C4Y5S5-F1
#
_entry.id   AF-C4Y5S5-F1
#
_cell.length_a   1.000
_cell.length_b   1.000
_cell.length_c   1.000
_cell.angle_alpha   90.00
_cell.angle_beta   90.00
_cell.angle_gamma   90.00
#
_symmetry.space_group_name_H-M   'P 1'
#
loop_
_entity.id
_entity.type
_entity.pdbx_description
1 polymer ?
#
loop_
_entity_poly.entity_id
_entity_poly.type
_entity_poly.pdbx_seq_one_letter_code
_entity_poly.pdbx_strand_id
1 'polypeptide(L)'
;MYLAEYLPRLKQVSVKVEVGTSESIEAVSLAENVLLIRTPTSTVEVPLPVSHTASTKPTGYSFHDGVLSMTFSTASDTKGSSTFMELARSNAQLWSVSDLVAKTPRDSKNVNIFQFCCSNCHAVIIDSKSLKFIDMPSEFWQEMMDFWHCHKPHEHHHNENDKNYNGKIQPSQNQVYIGSYYLLLSGQSEKCEKCGSSLGIVEQGSTKLYKWRLNLCYKETRETYPPFAAIFYLILDKVNSSAIRKFTFETKSASTNIWVLNLGLSVSVAEVPVLENALKIFYIENPAETEDEVVEVPEEVYASFITEISLINSRMPSDCQEAEMKVDEDSKLYKVSYLVSRHGSSK
;
A
#
# COMPACT_ATOMS: atom_id res chain seq x y z
N MET A 1 -20.85 13.25 -1.90
CA MET A 1 -19.74 12.28 -2.00
C MET A 1 -20.26 10.91 -2.41
N TYR A 2 -19.38 9.98 -2.79
CA TYR A 2 -19.74 8.58 -3.07
C TYR A 2 -18.65 7.60 -2.62
N LEU A 3 -19.06 6.36 -2.39
CA LEU A 3 -18.21 5.20 -2.15
C LEU A 3 -18.76 4.01 -2.94
N ALA A 4 -17.97 3.44 -3.85
CA ALA A 4 -18.26 2.15 -4.48
C ALA A 4 -17.17 1.14 -4.13
N GLU A 5 -17.52 0.06 -3.44
CA GLU A 5 -16.59 -0.99 -2.98
C GLU A 5 -16.94 -2.31 -3.67
N TYR A 6 -15.97 -2.90 -4.38
CA TYR A 6 -16.12 -4.26 -4.86
C TYR A 6 -15.79 -5.27 -3.75
N LEU A 7 -16.74 -6.16 -3.47
CA LEU A 7 -16.68 -7.22 -2.46
C LEU A 7 -16.52 -8.57 -3.16
N PRO A 8 -15.28 -9.05 -3.38
CA PRO A 8 -15.05 -10.12 -4.34
C PRO A 8 -15.57 -11.47 -3.85
N ARG A 9 -15.58 -11.70 -2.53
CA ARG A 9 -16.15 -12.91 -1.91
C ARG A 9 -17.65 -13.02 -2.13
N LEU A 10 -18.36 -11.89 -2.18
CA LEU A 10 -19.80 -11.84 -2.42
C LEU A 10 -20.13 -11.67 -3.91
N LYS A 11 -19.12 -11.41 -4.76
CA LYS A 11 -19.29 -11.01 -6.16
C LYS A 11 -20.29 -9.86 -6.30
N GLN A 12 -20.16 -8.88 -5.43
CA GLN A 12 -21.07 -7.73 -5.34
C GLN A 12 -20.30 -6.42 -5.31
N VAL A 13 -20.88 -5.37 -5.87
CA VAL A 13 -20.44 -3.99 -5.66
C VAL A 13 -21.46 -3.32 -4.76
N SER A 14 -20.97 -2.79 -3.64
CA SER A 14 -21.75 -1.92 -2.76
C SER A 14 -21.49 -0.48 -3.14
N VAL A 15 -22.54 0.29 -3.40
CA VAL A 15 -22.45 1.71 -3.76
C VAL A 15 -23.26 2.53 -2.76
N LYS A 16 -22.65 3.58 -2.23
CA LYS A 16 -23.28 4.59 -1.38
C LYS A 16 -23.05 5.97 -1.97
N VAL A 17 -24.10 6.77 -2.11
CA VAL A 17 -24.03 8.10 -2.72
C VAL A 17 -24.86 9.09 -1.90
N GLU A 18 -24.25 10.20 -1.52
CA GLU A 18 -24.97 11.32 -0.93
C GLU A 18 -25.71 12.09 -2.02
N VAL A 19 -27.03 12.16 -1.90
CA VAL A 19 -27.92 12.80 -2.88
C VAL A 19 -28.92 13.77 -2.22
N GLY A 20 -28.87 13.92 -0.89
CA GLY A 20 -29.70 14.88 -0.15
C GLY A 20 -31.10 14.36 0.17
N THR A 21 -32.07 14.47 -0.73
CA THR A 21 -33.44 13.95 -0.52
C THR A 21 -33.81 12.94 -1.61
N SER A 22 -34.59 11.91 -1.26
CA SER A 22 -34.99 10.86 -2.20
C SER A 22 -35.91 11.37 -3.32
N GLU A 23 -36.73 12.38 -3.02
CA GLU A 23 -37.56 13.09 -4.01
C GLU A 23 -36.73 13.81 -5.08
N SER A 24 -35.44 13.99 -4.84
CA SER A 24 -34.49 14.58 -5.79
C SER A 24 -33.90 13.55 -6.77
N ILE A 25 -34.34 12.30 -6.79
CA ILE A 25 -33.81 11.28 -7.72
C ILE A 25 -34.83 11.02 -8.83
N GLU A 26 -34.49 11.43 -10.05
CA GLU A 26 -35.35 11.21 -11.22
C GLU A 26 -35.09 9.86 -11.90
N ALA A 27 -33.83 9.43 -11.94
CA ALA A 27 -33.44 8.20 -12.60
C ALA A 27 -32.11 7.67 -12.05
N VAL A 28 -31.98 6.34 -12.04
CA VAL A 28 -30.72 5.64 -11.80
C VAL A 28 -30.49 4.72 -12.99
N SER A 29 -29.32 4.84 -13.62
CA SER A 29 -28.94 4.00 -14.76
C SER A 29 -27.51 3.50 -14.62
N LEU A 30 -27.29 2.28 -15.09
CA LEU A 30 -26.00 1.61 -15.01
C LEU A 30 -25.42 1.48 -16.43
N ALA A 31 -24.26 2.09 -16.63
CA ALA A 31 -23.39 1.82 -17.78
C ALA A 31 -22.30 0.81 -17.39
N GLU A 32 -21.43 0.44 -18.34
CA GLU A 32 -20.46 -0.65 -18.14
C GLU A 32 -19.57 -0.47 -16.90
N ASN A 33 -19.03 0.73 -16.67
CA ASN A 33 -18.14 1.04 -15.54
C ASN A 33 -18.58 2.28 -14.75
N VAL A 34 -19.80 2.74 -14.94
CA VAL A 34 -20.28 3.99 -14.33
C VAL A 34 -21.74 3.82 -13.95
N LEU A 35 -22.07 4.20 -12.72
CA LEU A 35 -23.43 4.40 -12.26
C LEU A 35 -23.78 5.89 -12.40
N LEU A 36 -24.88 6.17 -13.07
CA LEU A 36 -25.40 7.52 -13.27
C LEU A 36 -26.65 7.70 -12.42
N ILE A 37 -26.65 8.73 -11.58
CA ILE A 37 -27.80 9.13 -10.77
C ILE A 37 -28.22 10.52 -11.23
N ARG A 38 -29.40 10.61 -11.84
CA ARG A 38 -29.96 11.88 -12.30
C ARG A 38 -30.84 12.48 -11.22
N THR A 39 -30.56 13.74 -10.91
CA THR A 39 -31.37 14.60 -10.04
C THR A 39 -31.94 15.76 -10.86
N PRO A 40 -32.93 16.52 -10.35
CA PRO A 40 -33.47 17.69 -11.05
C PRO A 40 -32.41 18.75 -11.41
N THR A 41 -31.32 18.82 -10.65
CA THR A 41 -30.31 19.88 -10.78
C THR A 41 -28.98 19.39 -11.36
N SER A 42 -28.67 18.10 -11.26
CA SER A 42 -27.38 17.56 -11.71
C SER A 42 -27.44 16.05 -12.00
N THR A 43 -26.42 15.55 -12.70
CA THR A 43 -26.17 14.11 -12.82
C THR A 43 -24.90 13.76 -12.05
N VAL A 44 -25.01 12.82 -11.12
CA VAL A 44 -23.86 12.29 -10.37
C VAL A 44 -23.35 11.06 -11.10
N GLU A 45 -22.07 11.10 -11.47
CA GLU A 45 -21.37 9.95 -12.06
C GLU A 45 -20.52 9.27 -10.99
N VAL A 46 -20.75 7.97 -10.81
CA VAL A 46 -19.99 7.14 -9.87
C VAL A 46 -19.25 6.09 -10.69
N PRO A 47 -17.92 6.25 -10.87
CA PRO A 47 -17.09 5.19 -11.42
C PRO A 47 -17.26 3.92 -10.60
N LEU A 48 -17.40 2.79 -11.27
CA LEU A 48 -17.51 1.49 -10.63
C LEU A 48 -16.16 0.76 -10.73
N PRO A 49 -15.73 0.11 -9.64
CA PRO A 49 -14.44 -0.55 -9.58
C PRO A 49 -14.33 -1.79 -10.51
N VAL A 50 -15.46 -2.34 -10.96
CA VAL A 50 -15.53 -3.50 -11.84
C VAL A 50 -16.59 -3.29 -12.91
N SER A 51 -16.43 -3.98 -14.05
CA SER A 51 -17.34 -3.90 -15.17
C SER A 51 -18.65 -4.65 -14.90
N HIS A 52 -19.74 -4.05 -15.37
CA HIS A 52 -21.10 -4.57 -15.31
C HIS A 52 -21.72 -4.62 -16.69
N THR A 53 -22.69 -5.52 -16.87
CA THR A 53 -23.54 -5.48 -18.07
C THR A 53 -24.61 -4.39 -17.90
N ALA A 54 -24.95 -3.68 -18.99
CA ALA A 54 -25.98 -2.63 -18.96
C ALA A 54 -27.37 -3.12 -18.49
N SER A 55 -27.61 -4.44 -18.49
CA SER A 55 -28.83 -5.08 -18.00
C SER A 55 -28.82 -5.43 -16.50
N THR A 56 -27.74 -5.15 -15.78
CA THR A 56 -27.62 -5.53 -14.36
C THR A 56 -28.55 -4.67 -13.52
N LYS A 57 -29.53 -5.30 -12.86
CA LYS A 57 -30.40 -4.63 -11.89
C LYS A 57 -29.76 -4.63 -10.49
N PRO A 58 -30.00 -3.60 -9.67
CA PRO A 58 -29.62 -3.65 -8.27
C PRO A 58 -30.32 -4.82 -7.57
N THR A 59 -29.58 -5.57 -6.76
CA THR A 59 -30.11 -6.67 -5.94
C THR A 59 -30.78 -6.16 -4.67
N GLY A 60 -30.48 -4.93 -4.27
CA GLY A 60 -31.10 -4.23 -3.15
C GLY A 60 -30.77 -2.75 -3.21
N TYR A 61 -31.65 -1.94 -2.63
CA TYR A 61 -31.40 -0.52 -2.41
C TYR A 61 -32.09 -0.06 -1.13
N SER A 62 -31.53 0.97 -0.51
CA SER A 62 -32.12 1.67 0.63
C SER A 62 -31.75 3.14 0.57
N PHE A 63 -32.57 3.97 1.22
CA PHE A 63 -32.32 5.39 1.35
C PHE A 63 -32.46 5.77 2.81
N HIS A 64 -31.41 6.35 3.39
CA HIS A 64 -31.39 6.78 4.78
C HIS A 64 -30.55 8.04 4.90
N ASP A 65 -31.05 9.05 5.61
CA ASP A 65 -30.34 10.32 5.89
C ASP A 65 -29.65 10.95 4.67
N GLY A 66 -30.31 10.94 3.52
CA GLY A 66 -29.77 11.54 2.31
C GLY A 66 -28.73 10.71 1.55
N VAL A 67 -28.48 9.48 1.99
CA VAL A 67 -27.58 8.52 1.35
C VAL A 67 -28.40 7.44 0.64
N LEU A 68 -28.23 7.33 -0.68
CA LEU A 68 -28.71 6.20 -1.47
C LEU A 68 -27.68 5.07 -1.40
N SER A 69 -28.08 3.93 -0.84
CA SER A 69 -27.29 2.70 -0.81
C SER A 69 -27.85 1.71 -1.82
N MET A 70 -26.97 1.10 -2.62
CA MET A 70 -27.34 0.10 -3.64
C MET A 70 -26.32 -1.03 -3.67
N THR A 71 -26.77 -2.20 -4.08
CA THR A 71 -25.89 -3.35 -4.31
C THR A 71 -26.14 -3.94 -5.69
N PHE A 72 -25.06 -4.27 -6.40
CA PHE A 72 -25.10 -4.87 -7.73
C PHE A 72 -24.34 -6.19 -7.70
N SER A 73 -24.94 -7.28 -8.15
CA SER A 73 -24.19 -8.51 -8.45
C SER A 73 -23.35 -8.33 -9.70
N THR A 74 -22.13 -8.85 -9.68
CA THR A 74 -21.28 -8.95 -10.87
C THR A 74 -21.06 -10.41 -11.25
N ALA A 75 -21.21 -10.70 -12.54
CA ALA A 75 -20.90 -12.01 -13.12
C ALA A 75 -19.40 -12.20 -13.39
N SER A 76 -18.63 -11.12 -13.28
CA SER A 76 -17.23 -11.09 -13.69
C SER A 76 -16.31 -11.52 -12.54
N ASP A 77 -15.54 -12.58 -12.78
CA ASP A 77 -14.31 -12.91 -12.03
C ASP A 77 -13.10 -12.06 -12.50
N THR A 78 -13.31 -10.98 -13.27
CA THR A 78 -12.25 -10.35 -14.08
C THR A 78 -11.18 -9.60 -13.29
N LYS A 79 -11.43 -9.33 -12.01
CA LYS A 79 -10.41 -8.93 -11.02
C LYS A 79 -10.80 -9.58 -9.70
N GLY A 80 -10.34 -10.78 -9.41
CA GLY A 80 -10.53 -11.36 -8.08
C GLY A 80 -9.96 -10.39 -7.02
N SER A 81 -10.50 -10.40 -5.78
CA SER A 81 -9.69 -9.94 -4.64
C SER A 81 -8.38 -10.66 -4.80
N SER A 82 -7.27 -9.95 -4.93
CA SER A 82 -5.99 -10.59 -4.67
C SER A 82 -6.12 -11.15 -3.27
N THR A 83 -6.10 -12.48 -3.12
CA THR A 83 -6.06 -13.08 -1.80
C THR A 83 -4.90 -12.47 -1.03
N PHE A 84 -4.95 -12.51 0.30
CA PHE A 84 -3.87 -11.98 1.10
C PHE A 84 -2.49 -12.49 0.63
N MET A 85 -2.40 -13.80 0.37
CA MET A 85 -1.20 -14.41 -0.21
C MET A 85 -0.92 -13.94 -1.63
N GLU A 86 -1.91 -13.71 -2.51
CA GLU A 86 -1.64 -13.19 -3.85
C GLU A 86 -1.22 -11.72 -3.85
N LEU A 87 -1.72 -10.87 -2.97
CA LEU A 87 -1.28 -9.47 -2.89
C LEU A 87 0.14 -9.39 -2.34
N ALA A 88 0.43 -10.21 -1.33
CA ALA A 88 1.74 -10.40 -0.75
C ALA A 88 2.76 -11.02 -1.72
N ARG A 89 2.35 -12.07 -2.43
CA ARG A 89 3.18 -12.79 -3.41
C ARG A 89 3.16 -12.13 -4.78
N SER A 90 2.25 -11.20 -5.01
CA SER A 90 2.39 -10.21 -6.06
C SER A 90 3.54 -9.32 -5.61
N ASN A 91 4.73 -9.75 -6.01
CA ASN A 91 5.79 -9.05 -6.70
C ASN A 91 5.40 -7.73 -7.46
N ALA A 92 4.31 -7.05 -7.07
CA ALA A 92 3.81 -5.78 -7.53
C ALA A 92 4.32 -4.63 -6.64
N GLN A 93 5.21 -4.93 -5.69
CA GLN A 93 5.86 -3.91 -4.90
C GLN A 93 6.66 -2.98 -5.82
N LEU A 94 6.44 -1.68 -5.65
CA LEU A 94 7.14 -0.65 -6.39
C LEU A 94 8.65 -0.80 -6.20
N TRP A 95 9.30 -0.97 -7.34
CA TRP A 95 10.73 -1.14 -7.51
C TRP A 95 11.28 -2.43 -6.91
N SER A 96 10.45 -3.45 -6.70
CA SER A 96 10.93 -4.84 -6.52
C SER A 96 11.66 -5.33 -7.78
N VAL A 97 12.45 -6.40 -7.67
CA VAL A 97 13.16 -6.98 -8.82
C VAL A 97 12.20 -7.32 -9.94
N SER A 98 11.05 -7.89 -9.61
CA SER A 98 10.01 -8.27 -10.56
C SER A 98 9.35 -7.06 -11.24
N ASP A 99 9.03 -5.99 -10.51
CA ASP A 99 8.55 -4.72 -11.07
C ASP A 99 9.60 -4.09 -12.01
N LEU A 100 10.86 -4.01 -11.57
CA LEU A 100 11.97 -3.51 -12.37
C LEU A 100 12.15 -4.31 -13.65
N VAL A 101 12.14 -5.64 -13.57
CA VAL A 101 12.27 -6.54 -14.72
C VAL A 101 11.12 -6.36 -15.71
N ALA A 102 9.89 -6.16 -15.22
CA ALA A 102 8.70 -6.03 -16.06
C ALA A 102 8.66 -4.73 -16.88
N LYS A 103 9.17 -3.61 -16.35
CA LYS A 103 9.01 -2.29 -16.99
C LYS A 103 10.27 -1.69 -17.62
N THR A 104 11.45 -2.10 -17.18
CA THR A 104 12.71 -1.50 -17.66
C THR A 104 13.21 -2.21 -18.94
N PRO A 105 13.82 -1.47 -19.89
CA PRO A 105 14.37 -2.08 -21.11
C PRO A 105 15.53 -3.02 -20.79
N ARG A 106 15.82 -3.96 -21.70
CA ARG A 106 17.00 -4.82 -21.61
C ARG A 106 18.02 -4.48 -22.68
N ASP A 107 19.29 -4.67 -22.35
CA ASP A 107 20.41 -4.52 -23.30
C ASP A 107 20.62 -5.80 -24.13
N SER A 108 21.63 -5.77 -25.02
CA SER A 108 22.02 -6.92 -25.85
C SER A 108 22.47 -8.17 -25.07
N LYS A 109 22.83 -8.01 -23.78
CA LYS A 109 23.22 -9.10 -22.88
C LYS A 109 22.07 -9.55 -21.99
N ASN A 110 20.84 -9.12 -22.31
CA ASN A 110 19.62 -9.42 -21.56
C ASN A 110 19.65 -8.89 -20.11
N VAL A 111 20.36 -7.78 -19.86
CA VAL A 111 20.42 -7.08 -18.57
C VAL A 111 19.46 -5.90 -18.58
N ASN A 112 18.62 -5.78 -17.55
CA ASN A 112 17.72 -4.64 -17.38
C ASN A 112 18.51 -3.33 -17.15
N ILE A 113 18.21 -2.29 -17.94
CA ILE A 113 18.90 -1.00 -17.93
C ILE A 113 18.00 0.05 -17.28
N PHE A 114 18.43 0.57 -16.13
CA PHE A 114 17.79 1.65 -15.41
C PHE A 114 18.79 2.32 -14.46
N GLN A 115 18.42 3.48 -13.94
CA GLN A 115 19.19 4.22 -12.95
C GLN A 115 18.29 4.66 -11.81
N PHE A 116 18.81 4.67 -10.59
CA PHE A 116 18.22 5.45 -9.51
C PHE A 116 18.94 6.79 -9.43
N CYS A 117 18.19 7.88 -9.54
CA CYS A 117 18.70 9.23 -9.50
C CYS A 117 18.23 9.95 -8.24
N CYS A 118 19.00 10.92 -7.75
CA CYS A 118 18.58 11.79 -6.65
C CYS A 118 17.28 12.53 -7.01
N SER A 119 16.28 12.49 -6.12
CA SER A 119 15.00 13.18 -6.37
C SER A 119 15.13 14.70 -6.39
N ASN A 120 16.17 15.27 -5.77
CA ASN A 120 16.41 16.72 -5.72
C ASN A 120 17.15 17.26 -6.95
N CYS A 121 18.29 16.65 -7.34
CA CYS A 121 19.16 17.18 -8.41
C CYS A 121 19.32 16.29 -9.63
N HIS A 122 18.68 15.12 -9.65
CA HIS A 122 18.70 14.13 -10.74
C HIS A 122 20.07 13.52 -11.05
N ALA A 123 21.08 13.73 -10.21
CA ALA A 123 22.34 13.01 -10.31
C ALA A 123 22.09 11.50 -10.19
N VAL A 124 22.77 10.70 -11.03
CA VAL A 124 22.74 9.24 -10.94
C VAL A 124 23.39 8.81 -9.63
N ILE A 125 22.67 8.01 -8.85
CA ILE A 125 23.13 7.45 -7.57
C ILE A 125 23.46 5.96 -7.75
N ILE A 126 22.65 5.23 -8.50
CA ILE A 126 22.84 3.81 -8.79
C ILE A 126 22.62 3.59 -10.30
N ASP A 127 23.54 2.87 -10.94
CA ASP A 127 23.39 2.38 -12.33
C ASP A 127 23.25 0.86 -12.35
N SER A 128 22.24 0.34 -13.04
CA SER A 128 21.93 -1.09 -13.00
C SER A 128 22.96 -2.00 -13.70
N LYS A 129 23.79 -1.47 -14.60
CA LYS A 129 24.62 -2.27 -15.52
C LYS A 129 25.60 -3.24 -14.84
N SER A 130 26.08 -2.92 -13.64
CA SER A 130 27.09 -3.71 -12.92
C SER A 130 26.60 -4.25 -11.58
N LEU A 131 25.31 -4.12 -11.28
CA LEU A 131 24.75 -4.44 -9.97
C LEU A 131 23.72 -5.56 -10.08
N LYS A 132 23.77 -6.48 -9.11
CA LYS A 132 22.76 -7.51 -8.93
C LYS A 132 21.73 -7.03 -7.92
N PHE A 133 20.48 -6.94 -8.35
CA PHE A 133 19.35 -6.59 -7.50
C PHE A 133 18.70 -7.85 -6.94
N ILE A 134 18.37 -7.84 -5.65
CA ILE A 134 17.79 -8.96 -4.92
C ILE A 134 16.71 -8.39 -4.00
N ASP A 135 15.49 -8.94 -4.05
CA ASP A 135 14.45 -8.53 -3.09
C ASP A 135 14.80 -9.04 -1.69
N MET A 136 14.57 -8.19 -0.69
CA MET A 136 14.66 -8.59 0.71
C MET A 136 13.57 -9.63 1.00
N PRO A 137 13.85 -10.73 1.73
CA PRO A 137 12.82 -11.70 2.05
C PRO A 137 11.66 -11.11 2.87
N SER A 138 11.95 -10.16 3.76
CA SER A 138 11.03 -9.39 4.59
C SER A 138 11.78 -8.23 5.25
N GLU A 139 11.09 -7.15 5.59
CA GLU A 139 11.65 -6.05 6.39
C GLU A 139 11.97 -6.51 7.82
N PHE A 140 11.18 -7.43 8.34
CA PHE A 140 11.31 -8.01 9.67
C PHE A 140 12.16 -9.28 9.65
N TRP A 141 12.99 -9.48 8.62
CA TRP A 141 13.85 -10.66 8.50
C TRP A 141 14.72 -10.90 9.73
N GLN A 142 15.30 -9.83 10.30
CA GLN A 142 16.12 -9.96 11.51
C GLN A 142 15.30 -10.53 12.68
N GLU A 143 14.12 -9.96 12.93
CA GLU A 143 13.18 -10.45 13.95
C GLU A 143 12.78 -11.91 13.70
N MET A 144 12.44 -12.27 12.45
CA MET A 144 12.09 -13.65 12.09
C MET A 144 13.23 -14.64 12.31
N MET A 145 14.48 -14.25 12.02
CA MET A 145 15.64 -15.09 12.27
C MET A 145 15.86 -15.29 13.76
N ASP A 146 15.64 -14.27 14.59
CA ASP A 146 15.79 -14.38 16.05
C ASP A 146 14.81 -15.42 16.63
N PHE A 147 13.57 -15.52 16.10
CA PHE A 147 12.62 -16.56 16.50
C PHE A 147 12.99 -17.98 16.03
N TRP A 148 13.82 -18.13 14.99
CA TRP A 148 14.09 -19.43 14.36
C TRP A 148 15.13 -20.30 15.08
N HIS A 149 15.79 -19.76 16.11
CA HIS A 149 16.86 -20.44 16.84
C HIS A 149 16.40 -21.45 17.91
N CYS A 150 15.09 -21.69 18.08
CA CYS A 150 14.57 -22.46 19.22
C CYS A 150 14.58 -24.01 19.10
N HIS A 151 14.99 -24.61 17.97
CA HIS A 151 15.01 -26.09 17.83
C HIS A 151 16.30 -26.68 17.24
N LYS A 152 17.47 -26.07 17.48
CA LYS A 152 18.73 -26.73 17.12
C LYS A 152 18.96 -27.92 18.06
N PRO A 153 19.01 -29.19 17.56
CA PRO A 153 19.33 -30.33 18.40
C PRO A 153 20.72 -30.08 19.01
N HIS A 154 20.84 -30.28 20.33
CA HIS A 154 22.13 -30.24 21.01
C HIS A 154 22.95 -31.48 20.61
N GLU A 155 23.54 -31.47 19.41
CA GLU A 155 24.59 -32.43 19.08
C GLU A 155 25.95 -31.80 19.39
N HIS A 156 26.55 -32.29 20.48
CA HIS A 156 27.92 -31.99 20.89
C HIS A 156 28.93 -32.59 19.91
N HIS A 157 29.07 -32.02 18.72
CA HIS A 157 30.21 -32.31 17.85
C HIS A 157 30.76 -31.01 17.24
N HIS A 158 31.93 -30.61 17.72
CA HIS A 158 32.77 -29.59 17.13
C HIS A 158 33.14 -29.97 15.68
N ASN A 159 32.95 -29.03 14.73
CA ASN A 159 33.93 -28.66 13.71
C ASN A 159 33.43 -27.48 12.85
N GLU A 160 34.19 -26.38 12.89
CA GLU A 160 34.45 -25.39 11.83
C GLU A 160 33.39 -25.18 10.74
N ASN A 161 32.16 -24.84 11.11
CA ASN A 161 31.22 -24.13 10.25
C ASN A 161 30.42 -23.15 11.09
N ASP A 162 31.16 -22.24 11.74
CA ASP A 162 30.59 -21.05 12.37
C ASP A 162 30.14 -20.09 11.24
N LYS A 163 29.14 -20.53 10.48
CA LYS A 163 28.38 -19.64 9.62
C LYS A 163 27.73 -18.66 10.58
N ASN A 164 28.32 -17.48 10.66
CA ASN A 164 27.85 -16.38 11.48
C ASN A 164 26.48 -15.93 10.94
N TYR A 165 25.43 -16.69 11.27
CA TYR A 165 24.03 -16.40 10.99
C TYR A 165 23.57 -15.31 11.94
N ASN A 166 24.24 -14.15 11.90
CA ASN A 166 23.94 -13.01 12.75
C ASN A 166 22.58 -12.34 12.39
N GLY A 167 21.69 -13.02 11.66
CA GLY A 167 20.39 -12.52 11.20
C GLY A 167 20.44 -11.36 10.19
N LYS A 168 21.56 -10.63 10.09
CA LYS A 168 21.67 -9.40 9.30
C LYS A 168 22.17 -9.67 7.89
N ILE A 169 21.36 -9.27 6.92
CA ILE A 169 21.71 -9.30 5.51
C ILE A 169 22.64 -8.12 5.22
N GLN A 170 23.87 -8.43 4.77
CA GLN A 170 24.84 -7.43 4.31
C GLN A 170 25.08 -7.57 2.80
N PRO A 171 24.89 -6.49 2.02
CA PRO A 171 25.22 -6.48 0.60
C PRO A 171 26.72 -6.64 0.36
N SER A 172 27.07 -7.47 -0.64
CA SER A 172 28.38 -7.39 -1.28
C SER A 172 28.49 -6.11 -2.12
N GLN A 173 29.71 -5.68 -2.48
CA GLN A 173 29.95 -4.44 -3.25
C GLN A 173 29.15 -4.33 -4.57
N ASN A 174 28.82 -5.46 -5.21
CA ASN A 174 28.07 -5.50 -6.47
C ASN A 174 26.61 -5.92 -6.30
N GLN A 175 26.07 -5.84 -5.08
CA GLN A 175 24.70 -6.24 -4.76
C GLN A 175 23.89 -5.09 -4.18
N VAL A 176 22.63 -5.05 -4.55
CA VAL A 176 21.63 -4.14 -3.99
C VAL A 176 20.47 -5.00 -3.49
N TYR A 177 20.23 -4.95 -2.17
CA TYR A 177 19.02 -5.53 -1.62
C TYR A 177 17.89 -4.50 -1.67
N ILE A 178 16.72 -4.91 -2.13
CA ILE A 178 15.53 -4.08 -2.24
C ILE A 178 14.62 -4.39 -1.07
N GLY A 179 14.54 -3.48 -0.10
CA GLY A 179 13.55 -3.55 0.96
C GLY A 179 12.19 -2.97 0.54
N SER A 180 11.21 -3.03 1.43
CA SER A 180 9.88 -2.42 1.32
C SER A 180 9.99 -0.98 0.85
N TYR A 181 10.85 -0.20 1.50
CA TYR A 181 10.95 1.24 1.31
C TYR A 181 12.37 1.79 1.12
N TYR A 182 13.38 0.93 1.09
CA TYR A 182 14.78 1.32 0.89
C TYR A 182 15.51 0.42 -0.13
N LEU A 183 16.67 0.89 -0.58
CA LEU A 183 17.70 0.11 -1.26
C LEU A 183 18.91 0.01 -0.33
N LEU A 184 19.41 -1.19 -0.10
CA LEU A 184 20.53 -1.47 0.80
C LEU A 184 21.77 -1.84 0.00
N LEU A 185 22.83 -1.03 0.17
CA LEU A 185 24.10 -1.15 -0.56
C LEU A 185 25.29 -1.11 0.40
N SER A 186 26.43 -1.65 -0.02
CA SER A 186 27.70 -1.51 0.70
C SER A 186 28.50 -0.32 0.17
N GLY A 187 29.05 0.51 1.06
CA GLY A 187 29.97 1.59 0.70
C GLY A 187 29.37 2.79 -0.05
N GLN A 188 28.05 2.82 -0.24
CA GLN A 188 27.35 3.95 -0.87
C GLN A 188 27.20 5.13 0.10
N SER A 189 27.36 6.37 -0.34
CA SER A 189 27.07 7.53 0.52
C SER A 189 25.56 7.69 0.77
N GLU A 190 25.20 8.05 2.00
CA GLU A 190 23.85 8.41 2.41
C GLU A 190 23.43 9.82 1.94
N LYS A 191 24.33 10.55 1.27
CA LYS A 191 24.07 11.86 0.69
C LYS A 191 24.36 11.86 -0.81
N CYS A 192 23.66 12.71 -1.55
CA CYS A 192 24.00 12.96 -2.93
C CYS A 192 25.30 13.75 -3.02
N GLU A 193 26.32 13.21 -3.69
CA GLU A 193 27.62 13.87 -3.88
C GLU A 193 27.53 15.19 -4.66
N LYS A 194 26.50 15.34 -5.51
CA LYS A 194 26.31 16.54 -6.33
C LYS A 194 25.65 17.71 -5.58
N CYS A 195 24.58 17.45 -4.82
CA CYS A 195 23.80 18.52 -4.18
C CYS A 195 23.76 18.45 -2.65
N GLY A 196 24.35 17.43 -2.03
CA GLY A 196 24.38 17.25 -0.58
C GLY A 196 23.07 16.79 0.06
N SER A 197 21.99 16.60 -0.70
CA SER A 197 20.71 16.09 -0.16
C SER A 197 20.91 14.75 0.55
N SER A 198 20.31 14.61 1.73
CA SER A 198 20.20 13.32 2.41
C SER A 198 19.30 12.38 1.61
N LEU A 199 19.84 11.22 1.27
CA LEU A 199 19.19 10.14 0.52
C LEU A 199 18.81 8.97 1.43
N GLY A 200 19.37 8.87 2.62
CA GLY A 200 19.28 7.67 3.43
C GLY A 200 20.01 7.76 4.76
N ILE A 201 20.34 6.60 5.31
CA ILE A 201 21.11 6.43 6.54
C ILE A 201 22.18 5.34 6.37
N VAL A 202 23.27 5.46 7.13
CA VAL A 202 24.31 4.43 7.22
C VAL A 202 24.08 3.61 8.48
N GLU A 203 23.99 2.30 8.34
CA GLU A 203 23.85 1.34 9.43
C GLU A 203 24.85 0.20 9.27
N GLN A 204 25.73 0.03 10.25
CA GLN A 204 26.61 -1.15 10.40
C GLN A 204 27.40 -1.51 9.12
N GLY A 205 27.93 -0.50 8.43
CA GLY A 205 28.75 -0.66 7.22
C GLY A 205 27.95 -0.81 5.91
N SER A 206 26.62 -0.74 5.98
CA SER A 206 25.73 -0.68 4.82
C SER A 206 24.94 0.63 4.83
N THR A 207 24.44 1.03 3.67
CA THR A 207 23.67 2.26 3.49
C THR A 207 22.28 1.92 3.01
N LYS A 208 21.27 2.36 3.76
CA LYS A 208 19.86 2.31 3.37
C LYS A 208 19.50 3.62 2.68
N LEU A 209 19.35 3.59 1.37
CA LEU A 209 18.82 4.71 0.60
C LEU A 209 17.31 4.62 0.53
N TYR A 210 16.60 5.67 0.96
CA TYR A 210 15.14 5.68 0.96
C TYR A 210 14.59 5.86 -0.46
N LYS A 211 13.60 5.03 -0.83
CA LYS A 211 13.03 5.05 -2.18
C LYS A 211 12.40 6.41 -2.53
N TRP A 212 11.74 7.07 -1.59
CA TRP A 212 11.14 8.41 -1.80
C TRP A 212 12.18 9.55 -1.96
N ARG A 213 13.46 9.29 -1.66
CA ARG A 213 14.58 10.23 -1.93
C ARG A 213 15.25 9.98 -3.29
N LEU A 214 14.74 9.02 -4.05
CA LEU A 214 15.23 8.61 -5.35
C LEU A 214 14.11 8.72 -6.39
N ASN A 215 14.52 8.76 -7.65
CA ASN A 215 13.66 8.58 -8.81
C ASN A 215 14.21 7.41 -9.62
N LEU A 216 13.35 6.51 -10.07
CA LEU A 216 13.72 5.46 -11.02
C LEU A 216 13.67 6.04 -12.45
N CYS A 217 14.78 5.99 -13.16
CA CYS A 217 14.94 6.52 -14.51
C CYS A 217 15.24 5.38 -15.49
N TYR A 218 14.43 5.27 -16.55
CA TYR A 218 14.64 4.32 -17.64
C TYR A 218 13.97 4.83 -18.91
N LYS A 219 14.61 4.64 -20.07
CA LYS A 219 14.17 5.26 -21.34
C LYS A 219 14.01 6.79 -21.14
N GLU A 220 12.83 7.33 -21.44
CA GLU A 220 12.43 8.72 -21.16
C GLU A 220 11.49 8.83 -19.94
N THR A 221 11.30 7.72 -19.23
CA THR A 221 10.42 7.64 -18.07
C THR A 221 11.19 7.94 -16.79
N ARG A 222 10.58 8.79 -15.95
CA ARG A 222 11.01 9.03 -14.58
C ARG A 222 9.86 8.71 -13.65
N GLU A 223 10.09 7.76 -12.76
CA GLU A 223 9.10 7.29 -11.80
C GLU A 223 9.52 7.73 -10.40
N THR A 224 8.56 8.23 -9.62
CA THR A 224 8.74 8.63 -8.23
C THR A 224 8.19 7.56 -7.29
N TYR A 225 8.55 7.67 -6.01
CA TYR A 225 8.04 6.79 -4.97
C TYR A 225 7.33 7.62 -3.89
N PRO A 226 6.00 7.52 -3.73
CA PRO A 226 5.27 8.23 -2.68
C PRO A 226 5.71 7.77 -1.29
N PRO A 227 6.01 8.66 -0.32
CA PRO A 227 6.45 8.25 1.00
C PRO A 227 5.44 7.33 1.72
N PHE A 228 4.14 7.61 1.65
CA PHE A 228 3.10 6.76 2.26
C PHE A 228 3.10 5.31 1.77
N ALA A 229 3.63 5.04 0.56
CA ALA A 229 3.70 3.69 0.02
C ALA A 229 4.61 2.78 0.86
N ALA A 230 5.57 3.36 1.61
CA ALA A 230 6.37 2.63 2.58
C ALA A 230 5.50 1.95 3.65
N ILE A 231 4.52 2.68 4.20
CA ILE A 231 3.57 2.13 5.19
C ILE A 231 2.69 1.05 4.56
N PHE A 232 2.23 1.24 3.32
CA PHE A 232 1.45 0.19 2.63
C PHE A 232 2.22 -1.14 2.56
N TYR A 233 3.51 -1.13 2.20
CA TYR A 233 4.30 -2.36 2.13
C TYR A 233 4.70 -2.91 3.49
N LEU A 234 4.95 -2.04 4.48
CA LEU A 234 5.17 -2.47 5.86
C LEU A 234 3.94 -3.19 6.43
N ILE A 235 2.73 -2.68 6.15
CA ILE A 235 1.48 -3.36 6.51
C ILE A 235 1.42 -4.74 5.86
N LEU A 236 1.67 -4.83 4.55
CA LEU A 236 1.65 -6.13 3.87
C LEU A 236 2.65 -7.09 4.50
N ASP A 237 3.89 -6.65 4.72
CA ASP A 237 4.95 -7.49 5.28
C ASP A 237 4.66 -7.94 6.72
N LYS A 238 4.13 -7.07 7.60
CA LYS A 238 3.69 -7.46 8.95
C LYS A 238 2.55 -8.46 8.92
N VAL A 239 1.49 -8.20 8.16
CA VAL A 239 0.37 -9.14 8.06
C VAL A 239 0.88 -10.50 7.52
N ASN A 240 1.96 -10.53 6.73
CA ASN A 240 2.51 -11.77 6.14
C ASN A 240 3.38 -12.54 7.11
N SER A 241 4.24 -11.84 7.82
CA SER A 241 5.23 -12.43 8.71
C SER A 241 4.63 -12.84 10.06
N SER A 242 3.68 -12.05 10.61
CA SER A 242 3.14 -12.26 11.95
C SER A 242 1.64 -12.56 11.99
N ALA A 243 0.92 -12.48 10.86
CA ALA A 243 -0.55 -12.56 10.80
C ALA A 243 -1.29 -11.51 11.66
N ILE A 244 -0.58 -10.49 12.15
CA ILE A 244 -1.13 -9.40 12.93
C ILE A 244 -1.80 -8.38 12.00
N ARG A 245 -2.99 -7.91 12.40
CA ARG A 245 -3.79 -6.93 11.64
C ARG A 245 -4.06 -5.64 12.39
N LYS A 246 -3.63 -5.56 13.65
CA LYS A 246 -3.72 -4.37 14.50
C LYS A 246 -2.33 -4.00 14.97
N PHE A 247 -1.92 -2.78 14.71
CA PHE A 247 -0.61 -2.27 15.12
C PHE A 247 -0.62 -0.74 15.10
N THR A 248 0.31 -0.15 15.81
CA THR A 248 0.44 1.29 15.97
C THR A 248 1.67 1.76 15.22
N PHE A 249 1.47 2.68 14.27
CA PHE A 249 2.58 3.42 13.67
C PHE A 249 2.91 4.62 14.54
N GLU A 250 4.17 4.79 14.86
CA GLU A 250 4.60 5.92 15.70
C GLU A 250 5.79 6.68 15.13
N THR A 251 5.83 7.93 15.55
CA THR A 251 6.94 8.85 15.41
C THR A 251 7.25 9.42 16.79
N LYS A 252 8.27 10.27 16.89
CA LYS A 252 8.61 10.94 18.16
C LYS A 252 7.50 11.84 18.71
N SER A 253 6.54 12.25 17.89
CA SER A 253 5.56 13.29 18.23
C SER A 253 4.10 12.87 18.04
N ALA A 254 3.83 11.77 17.35
CA ALA A 254 2.48 11.31 17.04
C ALA A 254 2.45 9.80 16.81
N SER A 255 1.29 9.20 17.07
CA SER A 255 1.03 7.79 16.81
C SER A 255 -0.35 7.60 16.17
N THR A 256 -0.54 6.52 15.41
CA THR A 256 -1.83 6.13 14.84
C THR A 256 -1.98 4.63 14.95
N ASN A 257 -2.99 4.19 15.69
CA ASN A 257 -3.39 2.80 15.72
C ASN A 257 -4.18 2.47 14.46
N ILE A 258 -3.84 1.37 13.81
CA ILE A 258 -4.53 0.90 12.62
C ILE A 258 -5.03 -0.53 12.80
N TRP A 259 -6.17 -0.81 12.19
CA TRP A 259 -6.74 -2.14 12.04
C TRP A 259 -7.00 -2.39 10.56
N VAL A 260 -6.36 -3.41 9.99
CA VAL A 260 -6.52 -3.82 8.59
C VAL A 260 -7.65 -4.85 8.46
N LEU A 261 -8.73 -4.44 7.81
CA LEU A 261 -9.95 -5.25 7.68
C LEU A 261 -9.87 -6.11 6.42
N ASN A 262 -9.70 -5.45 5.27
CA ASN A 262 -9.71 -6.09 3.96
C ASN A 262 -8.48 -5.66 3.15
N LEU A 263 -8.12 -6.50 2.19
CA LEU A 263 -6.92 -6.37 1.37
C LEU A 263 -7.30 -6.61 -0.07
N GLY A 264 -6.64 -5.90 -0.99
CA GLY A 264 -6.83 -6.15 -2.42
C GLY A 264 -8.21 -5.74 -2.93
N LEU A 265 -8.79 -4.68 -2.37
CA LEU A 265 -10.08 -4.17 -2.82
C LEU A 265 -9.92 -3.22 -4.00
N SER A 266 -10.90 -3.24 -4.90
CA SER A 266 -11.07 -2.18 -5.90
C SER A 266 -12.17 -1.24 -5.40
N VAL A 267 -11.83 0.04 -5.22
CA VAL A 267 -12.69 1.03 -4.55
C VAL A 267 -12.74 2.31 -5.37
N SER A 268 -13.91 2.91 -5.49
CA SER A 268 -14.10 4.23 -6.10
C SER A 268 -14.62 5.21 -5.06
N VAL A 269 -13.93 6.33 -4.94
CA VAL A 269 -14.23 7.43 -4.01
C VAL A 269 -14.28 8.74 -4.81
N ALA A 270 -14.98 9.74 -4.30
CA ALA A 270 -15.15 11.01 -5.00
C ALA A 270 -13.81 11.71 -5.27
N GLU A 271 -13.65 12.27 -6.48
CA GLU A 271 -12.49 13.08 -6.88
C GLU A 271 -11.11 12.36 -6.82
N VAL A 272 -11.11 11.03 -6.68
CA VAL A 272 -9.89 10.21 -6.66
C VAL A 272 -10.01 9.13 -7.73
N PRO A 273 -8.94 8.80 -8.48
CA PRO A 273 -8.95 7.64 -9.37
C PRO A 273 -9.37 6.36 -8.64
N VAL A 274 -9.88 5.38 -9.39
CA VAL A 274 -10.22 4.07 -8.82
C VAL A 274 -8.98 3.50 -8.11
N LEU A 275 -9.15 3.23 -6.82
CA LEU A 275 -8.15 2.66 -5.95
C LEU A 275 -8.12 1.15 -6.21
N GLU A 276 -7.03 0.68 -6.81
CA GLU A 276 -6.82 -0.74 -7.09
C GLU A 276 -5.91 -1.36 -6.03
N ASN A 277 -6.19 -2.61 -5.65
CA ASN A 277 -5.45 -3.34 -4.62
C ASN A 277 -5.39 -2.61 -3.26
N ALA A 278 -6.45 -1.87 -2.91
CA ALA A 278 -6.52 -1.08 -1.71
C ALA A 278 -6.65 -1.94 -0.43
N LEU A 279 -6.08 -1.45 0.66
CA LEU A 279 -6.30 -1.95 2.01
C LEU A 279 -7.42 -1.14 2.65
N LYS A 280 -8.46 -1.81 3.14
CA LYS A 280 -9.45 -1.15 4.00
C LYS A 280 -8.90 -1.11 5.41
N ILE A 281 -8.69 0.10 5.91
CA ILE A 281 -8.11 0.33 7.24
C ILE A 281 -9.08 1.12 8.10
N PHE A 282 -9.15 0.73 9.37
CA PHE A 282 -9.76 1.51 10.43
C PHE A 282 -8.62 2.12 11.25
N TYR A 283 -8.74 3.37 11.66
CA TYR A 283 -7.65 4.03 12.37
C TYR A 283 -8.13 5.00 13.45
N ILE A 284 -7.29 5.15 14.47
CA ILE A 284 -7.41 6.15 15.54
C ILE A 284 -6.10 6.90 15.61
N GLU A 285 -6.15 8.21 15.44
CA GLU A 285 -5.00 9.10 15.62
C GLU A 285 -4.79 9.38 17.10
N ASN A 286 -3.53 9.34 17.54
CA ASN A 286 -3.09 9.52 18.92
C ASN A 286 -3.94 8.69 19.91
N PRO A 287 -3.99 7.36 19.73
CA PRO A 287 -4.74 6.49 20.62
C PRO A 287 -4.20 6.61 22.06
N ALA A 288 -5.07 6.39 23.05
CA ALA A 288 -4.60 6.04 24.40
C ALA A 288 -3.76 4.75 24.31
N GLU A 289 -2.86 4.53 25.29
CA GLU A 289 -1.93 3.38 25.29
C GLU A 289 -2.60 2.09 24.78
N THR A 290 -1.98 1.49 23.76
CA THR A 290 -2.46 0.27 23.11
C THR A 290 -1.50 -0.87 23.43
N GLU A 291 -2.03 -2.07 23.68
CA GLU A 291 -1.22 -3.31 23.76
C GLU A 291 -0.77 -3.81 22.37
N ASP A 292 -1.20 -3.14 21.29
CA ASP A 292 -0.86 -3.48 19.92
C ASP A 292 0.63 -3.27 19.62
N GLU A 293 1.17 -4.07 18.70
CA GLU A 293 2.56 -3.98 18.25
C GLU A 293 2.87 -2.59 17.68
N VAL A 294 4.03 -2.04 18.03
CA VAL A 294 4.44 -0.70 17.64
C VAL A 294 5.49 -0.77 16.54
N VAL A 295 5.31 0.02 15.48
CA VAL A 295 6.23 0.14 14.35
C VAL A 295 6.66 1.58 14.20
N GLU A 296 7.93 1.86 14.50
CA GLU A 296 8.53 3.18 14.29
C GLU A 296 8.68 3.48 12.79
N VAL A 297 8.27 4.68 12.37
CA VAL A 297 8.37 5.14 10.98
C VAL A 297 8.97 6.55 10.89
N PRO A 298 9.65 6.91 9.79
CA PRO A 298 10.12 8.27 9.59
C PRO A 298 8.99 9.30 9.58
N GLU A 299 9.21 10.48 10.16
CA GLU A 299 8.19 11.54 10.26
C GLU A 299 7.60 11.95 8.90
N GLU A 300 8.42 12.02 7.85
CA GLU A 300 7.95 12.38 6.50
C GLU A 300 7.04 11.30 5.89
N VAL A 301 7.31 10.02 6.20
CA VAL A 301 6.48 8.89 5.78
C VAL A 301 5.15 8.90 6.53
N TYR A 302 5.20 9.10 7.85
CA TYR A 302 4.02 9.21 8.69
C TYR A 302 3.11 10.37 8.26
N ALA A 303 3.67 11.58 8.08
CA ALA A 303 2.90 12.75 7.65
C ALA A 303 2.26 12.54 6.28
N SER A 304 2.98 11.94 5.34
CA SER A 304 2.43 11.58 4.02
C SER A 304 1.30 10.56 4.14
N PHE A 305 1.41 9.59 5.04
CA PHE A 305 0.38 8.58 5.28
C PHE A 305 -0.89 9.17 5.91
N ILE A 306 -0.77 10.00 6.94
CA ILE A 306 -1.92 10.65 7.57
C ILE A 306 -2.65 11.55 6.57
N THR A 307 -1.90 12.29 5.75
CA THR A 307 -2.46 13.11 4.67
C THR A 307 -3.28 12.27 3.69
N GLU A 308 -2.73 11.13 3.25
CA GLU A 308 -3.37 10.22 2.30
C GLU A 308 -4.67 9.63 2.87
N ILE A 309 -4.62 9.03 4.07
CA ILE A 309 -5.80 8.37 4.65
C ILE A 309 -6.90 9.37 5.03
N SER A 310 -6.52 10.58 5.45
CA SER A 310 -7.47 11.66 5.79
C SER A 310 -8.11 12.24 4.53
N LEU A 311 -7.35 12.37 3.44
CA LEU A 311 -7.90 12.73 2.14
C LEU A 311 -8.97 11.71 1.73
N ILE A 312 -8.64 10.42 1.67
CA ILE A 312 -9.59 9.38 1.26
C ILE A 312 -10.82 9.34 2.19
N ASN A 313 -10.63 9.46 3.51
CA ASN A 313 -11.72 9.54 4.48
C ASN A 313 -12.69 10.68 4.13
N SER A 314 -12.18 11.89 3.91
CA SER A 314 -13.00 13.08 3.60
C SER A 314 -13.78 13.00 2.28
N ARG A 315 -13.41 12.07 1.38
CA ARG A 315 -14.07 11.87 0.07
C ARG A 315 -15.17 10.81 0.10
N MET A 316 -15.37 10.13 1.22
CA MET A 316 -16.46 9.19 1.40
C MET A 316 -17.72 9.90 1.94
N PRO A 317 -18.92 9.32 1.74
CA PRO A 317 -20.12 9.71 2.45
C PRO A 317 -19.92 9.73 3.97
N SER A 318 -20.53 10.66 4.69
CA SER A 318 -20.35 10.84 6.13
C SER A 318 -20.62 9.57 6.96
N ASP A 319 -21.64 8.80 6.58
CA ASP A 319 -22.02 7.52 7.20
C ASP A 319 -21.01 6.36 6.96
N CYS A 320 -19.99 6.62 6.14
CA CYS A 320 -18.90 5.68 5.83
C CYS A 320 -17.56 6.12 6.39
N GLN A 321 -17.47 7.33 6.96
CA GLN A 321 -16.21 7.90 7.45
C GLN A 321 -15.80 7.32 8.80
N GLU A 322 -16.75 6.81 9.57
CA GLU A 322 -16.53 6.27 10.90
C GLU A 322 -17.23 4.93 11.08
N ALA A 323 -16.67 4.08 11.93
CA ALA A 323 -17.24 2.80 12.30
C ALA A 323 -16.99 2.53 13.78
N GLU A 324 -18.07 2.22 14.50
CA GLU A 324 -18.01 1.81 15.89
C GLU A 324 -17.66 0.32 15.97
N MET A 325 -16.58 -0.01 16.68
CA MET A 325 -16.10 -1.36 16.85
C MET A 325 -15.99 -1.69 18.34
N LYS A 326 -16.57 -2.80 18.75
CA LYS A 326 -16.35 -3.36 20.08
C LYS A 326 -14.99 -4.03 20.13
N VAL A 327 -14.13 -3.54 21.03
CA VAL A 327 -12.85 -4.15 21.35
C VAL A 327 -12.92 -4.44 22.85
N ASP A 328 -13.02 -5.72 23.18
CA ASP A 328 -13.29 -6.20 24.54
C ASP A 328 -14.63 -5.68 25.10
N GLU A 329 -14.63 -5.05 26.28
CA GLU A 329 -15.83 -4.48 26.91
C GLU A 329 -16.13 -3.04 26.45
N ASP A 330 -15.20 -2.41 25.74
CA ASP A 330 -15.30 -1.01 25.31
C ASP A 330 -15.66 -0.87 23.84
N SER A 331 -16.49 0.14 23.54
CA SER A 331 -16.79 0.54 22.18
C SER A 331 -15.85 1.66 21.76
N LYS A 332 -15.11 1.47 20.67
CA LYS A 332 -14.19 2.46 20.11
C LYS A 332 -14.69 2.92 18.74
N LEU A 333 -14.67 4.24 18.52
CA LEU A 333 -15.01 4.84 17.24
C LEU A 333 -13.73 4.95 16.39
N TYR A 334 -13.71 4.26 15.27
CA TYR A 334 -12.60 4.31 14.31
C TYR A 334 -12.97 5.16 13.12
N LYS A 335 -12.02 5.93 12.60
CA LYS A 335 -12.13 6.48 11.24
C LYS A 335 -11.87 5.36 10.22
N VAL A 336 -12.55 5.42 9.09
CA VAL A 336 -12.43 4.44 8.00
C VAL A 336 -11.67 5.07 6.83
N SER A 337 -10.75 4.35 6.22
CA SER A 337 -10.08 4.80 5.00
C SER A 337 -9.62 3.63 4.14
N TYR A 338 -9.10 3.95 2.95
CA TYR A 338 -8.47 3.02 2.05
C TYR A 338 -7.05 3.47 1.72
N LEU A 339 -6.09 2.55 1.81
CA LEU A 339 -4.69 2.81 1.49
C LEU A 339 -4.28 2.02 0.26
N VAL A 340 -3.61 2.68 -0.69
CA VAL A 340 -2.99 2.05 -1.87
C VAL A 340 -1.48 2.28 -1.88
N SER A 341 -0.76 1.51 -2.68
CA SER A 341 0.68 1.73 -2.87
C SER A 341 1.01 2.88 -3.82
N ARG A 342 0.07 3.23 -4.71
CA ARG A 342 0.10 4.40 -5.58
C ARG A 342 -1.30 4.69 -6.09
N HIS A 343 -1.56 5.95 -6.39
CA HIS A 343 -2.73 6.32 -7.21
C HIS A 343 -2.53 5.82 -8.64
N GLY A 344 -3.60 5.30 -9.25
CA GLY A 344 -3.59 5.04 -10.68
C GLY A 344 -3.32 6.34 -11.44
N SER A 345 -2.58 6.26 -12.54
CA SER A 345 -2.52 7.39 -13.48
C SER A 345 -3.96 7.65 -13.95
N SER A 346 -4.44 8.90 -13.81
CA SER A 346 -5.66 9.31 -14.52
C SER A 346 -5.46 8.94 -15.98
N LYS A 347 -6.31 8.04 -16.50
CA LYS A 347 -6.32 7.75 -17.92
C LYS A 347 -6.69 8.98 -18.72
#